data_AF-A0A529M6K5-F1
#
_entry.id   AF-A0A529M6K5-F1
#
_cell.length_a   1.000
_cell.length_b   1.000
_cell.length_c   1.000
_cell.angle_alpha   90.00
_cell.angle_beta   90.00
_cell.angle_gamma   90.00
#
_symmetry.space_group_name_H-M   'P 1'
#
loop_
_entity.id
_entity.type
_entity.pdbx_description
1 polymer ?
#
loop_
_entity_poly.entity_id
_entity_poly.type
_entity_poly.pdbx_seq_one_letter_code
_entity_poly.pdbx_strand_id
1 'polypeptide(L)'
;MRNFLIATALIVVTTSVAAAQQLDLGGIGKADGTTVGYLIQMFGLLTVLSVAPGLLIMVTSFTRFVIAFSILRAGIGLQSTPANLILISLSLFMTFYVMAPTFDQAWNTGVKPLMDNQITQGEA
;
A
#
# COMPACT_ATOMS: atom_id res chain seq x y z
N MET A 1 -23.93 0.26 -35.53
CA MET A 1 -23.48 1.67 -35.47
C MET A 1 -23.68 2.30 -34.09
N ARG A 2 -24.85 2.18 -33.46
CA ARG A 2 -25.14 2.73 -32.11
C ARG A 2 -24.16 2.28 -31.02
N ASN A 3 -23.78 1.00 -30.99
CA ASN A 3 -22.87 0.45 -29.98
C ASN A 3 -21.41 0.94 -30.15
N PHE A 4 -21.02 1.31 -31.38
CA PHE A 4 -19.70 1.85 -31.65
C PHE A 4 -19.56 3.27 -31.12
N LEU A 5 -20.63 4.09 -31.25
CA LEU A 5 -20.70 5.45 -30.71
C LEU A 5 -20.69 5.49 -29.17
N ILE A 6 -21.31 4.51 -28.52
CA ILE A 6 -21.30 4.39 -27.05
C ILE A 6 -19.90 4.01 -26.55
N ALA A 7 -19.19 3.12 -27.27
CA ALA A 7 -17.83 2.72 -26.89
C ALA A 7 -16.82 3.87 -27.03
N THR A 8 -16.90 4.68 -28.10
CA THR A 8 -16.05 5.88 -28.24
C THR A 8 -16.36 6.94 -27.19
N ALA A 9 -17.63 7.15 -26.86
CA ALA A 9 -18.03 8.08 -25.80
C ALA A 9 -17.47 7.64 -24.43
N LEU A 10 -17.49 6.35 -24.12
CA LEU A 10 -16.95 5.81 -22.87
C LEU A 10 -15.43 5.98 -22.76
N ILE A 11 -14.70 5.79 -23.86
CA ILE A 11 -13.24 5.98 -23.91
C ILE A 11 -12.87 7.46 -23.66
N VAL A 12 -13.61 8.40 -24.26
CA VAL A 12 -13.37 9.84 -24.07
C VAL A 12 -13.62 10.27 -22.61
N VAL A 13 -14.60 9.67 -21.93
CA VAL A 13 -14.85 9.95 -20.50
C VAL A 13 -13.73 9.40 -19.60
N THR A 14 -13.11 8.27 -19.94
CA THR A 14 -11.96 7.78 -19.16
C THR A 14 -10.69 8.62 -19.35
N THR A 15 -10.53 9.28 -20.50
CA THR A 15 -9.37 10.16 -20.75
C THR A 15 -9.39 11.46 -19.93
N SER A 16 -10.55 11.91 -19.44
CA SER A 16 -10.61 13.12 -18.60
C SER A 16 -10.08 12.88 -17.18
N VAL A 17 -10.22 11.67 -16.65
CA VAL A 17 -9.66 11.30 -15.34
C VAL A 17 -8.12 11.23 -15.39
N ALA A 18 -7.55 10.87 -16.55
CA ALA A 18 -6.10 10.89 -16.76
C ALA A 18 -5.51 12.32 -16.79
N ALA A 19 -6.30 13.32 -17.21
CA ALA A 19 -5.87 14.72 -17.28
C ALA A 19 -5.96 15.46 -15.92
N ALA A 20 -6.61 14.87 -14.90
CA ALA A 20 -6.65 15.46 -13.56
C ALA A 20 -5.32 15.32 -12.80
N GLN A 21 -4.42 14.45 -13.27
CA GLN A 21 -3.11 14.20 -12.66
C GLN A 21 -2.00 15.04 -13.31
N GLN A 22 -2.31 16.28 -13.71
CA GLN A 22 -1.27 17.22 -14.07
C GLN A 22 -0.60 17.71 -12.79
N LEU A 23 0.63 17.25 -12.57
CA LEU A 23 1.50 17.80 -11.54
C LEU A 23 1.85 19.24 -11.95
N ASP A 24 1.09 20.22 -11.47
CA ASP A 24 1.36 21.64 -11.71
C ASP A 24 2.59 22.06 -10.89
N LEU A 25 3.75 21.89 -11.50
CA LEU A 25 5.04 22.28 -10.94
C LEU A 25 5.35 23.78 -11.17
N GLY A 26 4.47 24.52 -11.86
CA GLY A 26 4.67 25.93 -12.21
C GLY A 26 4.60 26.90 -11.04
N GLY A 27 3.89 26.53 -9.96
CA GLY A 27 3.83 27.30 -8.72
C GLY A 27 5.08 27.16 -7.84
N ILE A 28 5.85 26.08 -8.00
CA ILE A 28 7.00 25.76 -7.14
C ILE A 28 8.20 26.67 -7.44
N GLY A 29 8.34 27.13 -8.70
CA GLY A 29 9.39 28.07 -9.10
C GLY A 29 9.18 29.53 -8.67
N LYS A 30 7.98 29.89 -8.18
CA LYS A 30 7.62 31.25 -7.69
C LYS A 30 7.28 31.30 -6.21
N ALA A 31 7.31 30.16 -5.51
CA ALA A 31 6.94 30.06 -4.11
C ALA A 31 8.15 30.30 -3.19
N ASP A 32 7.92 30.91 -2.03
CA ASP A 32 8.92 31.07 -0.98
C ASP A 32 9.61 29.72 -0.67
N GLY A 33 10.91 29.74 -0.39
CA GLY A 33 11.69 28.52 -0.14
C GLY A 33 11.15 27.62 0.97
N THR A 34 10.37 28.18 1.90
CA THR A 34 9.64 27.45 2.94
C THR A 34 8.46 26.63 2.37
N THR A 35 7.72 27.20 1.42
CA THR A 35 6.61 26.53 0.72
C THR A 35 7.14 25.38 -0.13
N VAL A 36 8.25 25.60 -0.83
CA VAL A 36 8.93 24.54 -1.61
C VAL A 36 9.40 23.41 -0.69
N GLY A 37 9.94 23.73 0.49
CA GLY A 37 10.31 22.75 1.50
C GLY A 37 9.14 21.88 1.98
N TYR A 38 7.99 22.51 2.28
CA TYR A 38 6.78 21.78 2.68
C TYR A 38 6.25 20.87 1.56
N LEU A 39 6.27 21.34 0.31
CA LEU A 39 5.88 20.53 -0.84
C LEU A 39 6.77 19.30 -0.97
N ILE A 40 8.10 19.47 -0.92
CA ILE A 40 9.05 18.36 -1.00
C ILE A 40 8.83 17.36 0.15
N GLN A 41 8.65 17.84 1.38
CA GLN A 41 8.37 16.98 2.53
C GLN A 41 7.08 16.17 2.34
N MET A 42 6.01 16.80 1.85
CA MET A 42 4.74 16.13 1.60
C MET A 42 4.86 15.07 0.49
N PHE A 43 5.58 15.38 -0.60
CA PHE A 43 5.86 14.40 -1.65
C PHE A 43 6.68 13.21 -1.13
N GLY A 44 7.68 13.46 -0.29
CA GLY A 44 8.45 12.42 0.38
C GLY A 44 7.58 11.52 1.26
N LEU A 45 6.74 12.14 2.11
CA LEU A 45 5.81 11.41 2.99
C LEU A 45 4.83 10.55 2.19
N LEU A 46 4.22 11.09 1.13
CA LEU A 46 3.29 10.36 0.26
C LEU A 46 3.96 9.17 -0.43
N THR A 47 5.22 9.33 -0.83
CA THR A 47 6.00 8.25 -1.45
C THR A 47 6.23 7.12 -0.47
N VAL A 48 6.66 7.42 0.76
CA VAL A 48 6.84 6.42 1.82
C VAL A 48 5.52 5.72 2.14
N LEU A 49 4.43 6.48 2.30
CA LEU A 49 3.11 5.94 2.66
C LEU A 49 2.54 5.02 1.56
N SER A 50 2.84 5.31 0.30
CA SER A 50 2.39 4.51 -0.85
C SER A 50 3.09 3.14 -0.91
N VAL A 51 4.37 3.09 -0.52
CA VAL A 51 5.19 1.87 -0.55
C VAL A 51 5.01 1.03 0.73
N ALA A 52 4.70 1.69 1.86
CA ALA A 52 4.51 1.06 3.17
C ALA A 52 3.61 -0.20 3.17
N PRO A 53 2.40 -0.22 2.60
CA PRO A 53 1.54 -1.41 2.64
C PRO A 53 2.15 -2.61 1.90
N GLY A 54 2.88 -2.38 0.80
CA GLY A 54 3.59 -3.44 0.08
C GLY A 54 4.75 -4.01 0.89
N LEU A 55 5.52 -3.15 1.57
CA LEU A 55 6.60 -3.58 2.46
C LEU A 55 6.06 -4.41 3.63
N LEU A 56 4.95 -3.99 4.24
CA LEU A 56 4.31 -4.76 5.31
C LEU A 56 3.94 -6.19 4.87
N ILE A 57 3.41 -6.34 3.66
CA ILE A 57 3.09 -7.66 3.08
C ILE A 57 4.34 -8.50 2.84
N MET A 58 5.44 -7.89 2.41
CA MET A 58 6.69 -8.59 2.09
C MET A 58 7.52 -8.99 3.32
N VAL A 59 7.55 -8.14 4.35
CA VAL A 59 8.36 -8.36 5.57
C VAL A 59 7.65 -9.27 6.58
N THR A 60 6.33 -9.45 6.46
CA THR A 60 5.54 -10.31 7.36
C THR A 60 5.34 -11.72 6.78
N SER A 61 4.68 -12.60 7.54
CA SER A 61 4.32 -13.95 7.11
C SER A 61 3.22 -14.02 6.05
N PHE A 62 2.65 -12.89 5.62
CA PHE A 62 1.51 -12.85 4.70
C PHE A 62 1.79 -13.59 3.39
N THR A 63 2.94 -13.33 2.77
CA THR A 63 3.32 -13.96 1.50
C THR A 63 3.36 -15.48 1.61
N ARG A 64 3.81 -16.03 2.75
CA ARG A 64 3.85 -17.47 3.01
C ARG A 64 2.46 -18.09 3.05
N PHE A 65 1.52 -17.45 3.74
CA PHE A 65 0.14 -17.93 3.84
C PHE A 65 -0.60 -17.86 2.51
N VAL A 66 -0.50 -16.75 1.77
CA VAL A 66 -1.14 -16.60 0.45
C VAL A 66 -0.65 -17.68 -0.51
N ILE A 67 0.66 -17.92 -0.57
CA ILE A 67 1.24 -18.94 -1.45
C ILE A 67 0.76 -20.34 -1.03
N ALA A 68 0.82 -20.67 0.26
CA ALA A 68 0.37 -21.97 0.76
C ALA A 68 -1.11 -22.23 0.44
N PHE A 69 -1.99 -21.25 0.67
CA PHE A 69 -3.41 -21.37 0.38
C PHE A 69 -3.70 -21.39 -1.13
N SER A 70 -2.92 -20.66 -1.93
CA SER A 70 -3.03 -20.70 -3.40
C SER A 70 -2.65 -22.07 -3.96
N ILE A 71 -1.56 -22.67 -3.46
CA ILE A 71 -1.15 -24.03 -3.82
C ILE A 71 -2.21 -25.04 -3.37
N LEU A 72 -2.74 -24.91 -2.15
CA LEU A 72 -3.83 -25.77 -1.67
C LEU A 72 -5.05 -25.71 -2.58
N ARG A 73 -5.46 -24.50 -3.01
CA ARG A 73 -6.56 -24.32 -3.96
C ARG A 73 -6.31 -25.03 -5.29
N ALA A 74 -5.10 -24.91 -5.84
CA ALA A 74 -4.73 -25.61 -7.07
C ALA A 74 -4.72 -27.14 -6.87
N GLY A 75 -4.25 -27.61 -5.71
CA GLY A 75 -4.16 -29.02 -5.37
C GLY A 75 -5.50 -29.73 -5.22
N ILE A 76 -6.57 -29.02 -4.81
CA ILE A 76 -7.93 -29.57 -4.70
C ILE A 76 -8.73 -29.52 -6.02
N GLY A 77 -8.12 -29.06 -7.12
CA GLY A 77 -8.74 -29.07 -8.46
C GLY A 77 -9.88 -28.07 -8.66
N LEU A 78 -10.06 -27.10 -7.74
CA LEU A 78 -11.09 -26.07 -7.85
C LEU A 78 -10.57 -24.86 -8.63
N GLN A 79 -11.25 -24.48 -9.72
CA GLN A 79 -10.76 -23.39 -10.59
C GLN A 79 -11.09 -21.97 -10.10
N SER A 80 -12.17 -21.79 -9.34
CA SER A 80 -12.65 -20.45 -8.93
C SER A 80 -13.10 -20.35 -7.48
N THR A 81 -13.25 -21.49 -6.79
CA THR A 81 -13.56 -21.54 -5.37
C THR A 81 -12.31 -22.00 -4.61
N PRO A 82 -11.86 -21.29 -3.56
CA PRO A 82 -12.34 -20.01 -3.04
C PRO A 82 -11.88 -18.78 -3.88
N ALA A 83 -12.66 -17.70 -3.84
CA ALA A 83 -12.33 -16.44 -4.51
C ALA A 83 -11.02 -15.83 -3.97
N ASN A 84 -10.28 -15.12 -4.83
CA ASN A 84 -8.97 -14.54 -4.45
C ASN A 84 -9.06 -13.64 -3.21
N LEU A 85 -10.14 -12.86 -3.08
CA LEU A 85 -10.37 -12.00 -1.91
C LEU A 85 -10.47 -12.82 -0.61
N ILE A 86 -11.09 -14.00 -0.65
CA ILE A 86 -11.21 -14.87 0.53
C ILE A 86 -9.83 -15.37 0.96
N LEU A 87 -9.01 -15.82 0.01
CA LEU A 87 -7.64 -16.29 0.32
C LEU A 87 -6.78 -15.17 0.92
N ILE A 88 -6.90 -13.95 0.40
CA ILE A 88 -6.20 -12.77 0.91
C ILE A 88 -6.66 -12.47 2.34
N SER A 89 -7.98 -12.44 2.59
CA SER A 89 -8.52 -12.18 3.94
C SER A 89 -8.07 -13.24 4.95
N LEU A 90 -8.15 -14.52 4.60
CA LEU A 90 -7.66 -15.61 5.45
C LEU A 90 -6.16 -15.46 5.75
N SER A 91 -5.37 -15.11 4.75
CA SER A 91 -3.93 -14.89 4.92
C SER A 91 -3.62 -13.70 5.82
N LEU A 92 -4.40 -12.63 5.73
CA LEU A 92 -4.27 -11.45 6.59
C LEU A 92 -4.57 -11.80 8.05
N PHE A 93 -5.67 -12.52 8.31
CA PHE A 93 -6.02 -12.97 9.66
C PHE A 93 -4.95 -13.90 10.25
N MET A 94 -4.48 -14.88 9.47
CA MET A 94 -3.40 -15.77 9.90
C MET A 94 -2.09 -15.02 10.17
N THR A 95 -1.81 -13.98 9.39
CA THR A 95 -0.64 -13.12 9.60
C THR A 95 -0.73 -12.39 10.93
N PHE A 96 -1.85 -11.72 11.22
CA PHE A 96 -2.02 -11.04 12.51
C PHE A 96 -1.95 -11.99 13.69
N TYR A 97 -2.56 -13.18 13.56
CA TYR A 97 -2.51 -14.20 14.61
C TYR A 97 -1.08 -14.67 14.90
N VAL A 98 -0.31 -14.99 13.86
CA VAL A 98 1.06 -15.51 14.03
C VAL A 98 2.08 -14.43 14.35
N MET A 99 1.87 -13.19 13.88
CA MET A 99 2.79 -12.07 14.09
C MET A 99 2.55 -11.30 15.41
N ALA A 100 1.54 -11.66 16.21
CA ALA A 100 1.29 -11.06 17.52
C ALA A 100 2.57 -10.84 18.38
N PRO A 101 3.43 -11.86 18.63
CA PRO A 101 4.64 -11.67 19.44
C PRO A 101 5.70 -10.76 18.78
N THR A 102 5.71 -10.69 17.45
CA THR A 102 6.62 -9.79 16.73
C THR A 102 6.15 -8.35 16.83
N PHE A 103 4.84 -8.11 16.77
CA PHE A 103 4.28 -6.78 17.01
C PHE A 103 4.52 -6.32 18.44
N ASP A 104 4.38 -7.20 19.43
CA ASP A 104 4.68 -6.89 20.83
C ASP A 104 6.16 -6.53 21.03
N GLN A 105 7.08 -7.26 20.38
CA GLN A 105 8.51 -6.94 20.42
C GLN A 105 8.82 -5.61 19.74
N ALA A 106 8.26 -5.36 18.56
CA ALA A 106 8.44 -4.10 17.85
C ALA A 106 7.93 -2.89 18.68
N TRP A 107 6.81 -3.08 19.37
CA TRP A 107 6.25 -2.06 20.26
C TRP A 107 7.16 -1.78 21.47
N ASN A 108 7.58 -2.84 22.17
CA ASN A 108 8.35 -2.70 23.41
C ASN A 108 9.81 -2.27 23.21
N THR A 109 10.42 -2.65 22.08
CA THR A 109 11.84 -2.39 21.82
C THR A 109 12.07 -1.15 20.96
N GLY A 110 11.14 -0.80 20.06
CA GLY A 110 11.29 0.34 19.15
C GLY A 110 10.38 1.50 19.51
N VAL A 111 9.06 1.30 19.38
CA VAL A 111 8.09 2.41 19.44
C VAL A 111 8.03 3.04 20.82
N LYS A 112 7.87 2.22 21.87
CA LYS A 112 7.71 2.72 23.24
C LYS A 112 8.96 3.46 23.74
N PRO A 113 10.20 2.94 23.59
CA PRO A 113 11.39 3.67 24.01
C PRO A 113 11.62 4.97 23.21
N LEU A 114 11.24 5.00 21.93
CA LEU A 114 11.32 6.23 21.12
C LEU A 114 10.35 7.30 21.65
N MET A 115 9.11 6.91 22.00
CA MET A 115 8.13 7.80 22.61
C MET A 115 8.55 8.29 24.01
N ASP A 116 9.22 7.43 24.77
CA ASP A 116 9.78 7.74 26.09
C ASP A 116 11.11 8.52 26.01
N ASN A 117 11.58 8.89 24.80
CA ASN A 117 12.86 9.58 24.53
C ASN A 117 14.09 8.84 25.07
N GLN A 118 14.01 7.51 25.17
CA GLN A 118 15.11 6.66 25.64
C GLN A 118 16.07 6.27 24.51
N ILE A 119 15.62 6.33 23.25
CA ILE A 119 16.41 6.04 22.05
C ILE A 119 16.22 7.12 20.98
N THR A 120 17.24 7.30 20.14
CA THR A 120 17.20 8.27 19.02
C THR A 120 16.49 7.65 17.81
N GLN A 121 15.95 8.46 16.89
CA GLN A 121 15.30 7.98 15.66
C GLN A 121 16.18 7.05 14.78
N GLY A 122 17.51 7.12 14.91
CA GLY A 122 18.43 6.23 14.19
C GLY A 122 18.64 4.87 14.85
N GLU A 123 18.17 4.69 16.09
CA GLU A 123 18.34 3.47 16.91
C GLU A 123 17.02 2.69 17.06
N ALA A 124 15.90 3.27 16.61
CA ALA A 124 14.56 2.68 16.57
C ALA A 124 14.32 1.92 15.26
#